data_AF-A0A1H5PNM0-F1
#
_entry.id   AF-A0A1H5PNM0-F1
#
_cell.length_a   1.000
_cell.length_b   1.000
_cell.length_c   1.000
_cell.angle_alpha   90.00
_cell.angle_beta   90.00
_cell.angle_gamma   90.00
#
_symmetry.space_group_name_H-M   'P 1'
#
loop_
_entity.id
_entity.type
_entity.pdbx_description
1 polymer ?
#
loop_
_entity_poly.entity_id
_entity_poly.type
_entity_poly.pdbx_seq_one_letter_code
_entity_poly.pdbx_strand_id
1 'polypeptide(L)' 'MSSLSGKTALVNGASRGIGRASAIALARMGAQVLVHYSTGEGEARAVVAEIGPRPAAKARYFRF' A
#
# COMPACT_ATOMS: atom_id res chain seq x y z
N MET A 1 -12.72 -12.52 -8.44
CA MET A 1 -11.48 -12.34 -7.64
C MET A 1 -11.84 -12.43 -6.17
N SER A 2 -11.04 -13.14 -5.37
CA SER A 2 -11.26 -13.30 -3.93
C SER A 2 -11.01 -11.98 -3.18
N SER A 3 -11.75 -11.76 -2.09
CA SER A 3 -11.57 -10.61 -1.20
C SER A 3 -10.35 -10.81 -0.30
N LEU A 4 -9.61 -9.73 -0.02
CA LEU A 4 -8.53 -9.67 0.97
C LEU A 4 -8.95 -8.90 2.23
N SER A 5 -10.25 -8.70 2.44
CA SER A 5 -10.78 -8.06 3.64
C SER A 5 -10.26 -8.75 4.92
N GLY A 6 -9.81 -7.96 5.88
CA GLY A 6 -9.23 -8.46 7.14
C GLY A 6 -7.81 -9.03 7.03
N LYS A 7 -7.18 -8.99 5.85
CA LYS A 7 -5.76 -9.34 5.68
C LYS A 7 -4.89 -8.09 5.69
N THR A 8 -3.64 -8.28 6.12
CA THR A 8 -2.59 -7.25 6.08
C THR A 8 -1.49 -7.70 5.12
N ALA A 9 -1.08 -6.80 4.21
CA ALA A 9 -0.02 -7.03 3.25
C ALA A 9 1.10 -6.00 3.43
N LEU A 10 2.34 -6.46 3.50
CA LEU A 10 3.53 -5.62 3.45
C LEU A 10 4.09 -5.62 2.03
N VAL A 11 4.23 -4.46 1.42
CA VAL A 11 4.80 -4.30 0.09
C VAL A 11 6.10 -3.52 0.19
N ASN A 12 7.20 -4.17 -0.18
CA ASN A 12 8.53 -3.56 -0.24
C ASN A 12 8.77 -2.91 -1.61
N GLY A 13 9.48 -1.78 -1.65
CA GLY A 13 9.66 -1.00 -2.88
C GLY A 13 8.36 -0.40 -3.42
N ALA A 14 7.40 -0.10 -2.54
CA ALA A 14 6.04 0.28 -2.91
C ALA A 14 5.89 1.73 -3.38
N SER A 15 6.96 2.53 -3.38
CA SER A 15 6.93 3.92 -3.80
C SER A 15 6.75 4.10 -5.32
N ARG A 16 7.07 3.10 -6.15
CA ARG A 16 7.01 3.20 -7.62
C ARG A 16 6.89 1.84 -8.32
N GLY A 17 6.73 1.87 -9.64
CA GLY A 17 6.75 0.69 -10.52
C GLY A 17 5.75 -0.39 -10.09
N ILE A 18 6.20 -1.64 -10.10
CA ILE A 18 5.39 -2.81 -9.74
C ILE A 18 4.96 -2.77 -8.27
N GLY A 19 5.82 -2.33 -7.36
CA GLY A 19 5.49 -2.23 -5.94
C GLY A 19 4.28 -1.31 -5.69
N ARG A 20 4.26 -0.15 -6.35
CA ARG A 20 3.10 0.77 -6.30
C ARG A 20 1.83 0.10 -6.86
N ALA A 21 1.93 -0.52 -8.03
CA ALA A 21 0.78 -1.18 -8.66
C ALA A 21 0.20 -2.30 -7.78
N SER A 22 1.08 -3.11 -7.17
CA SER A 22 0.72 -4.17 -6.23
C SER A 22 0.04 -3.62 -4.98
N ALA A 23 0.59 -2.56 -4.36
CA ALA A 23 0.00 -1.94 -3.17
C ALA A 23 -1.43 -1.43 -3.43
N ILE A 24 -1.64 -0.77 -4.57
CA ILE A 24 -2.97 -0.27 -4.98
C ILE A 24 -3.93 -1.43 -5.25
N ALA A 25 -3.49 -2.48 -5.96
CA ALA A 25 -4.32 -3.64 -6.26
C ALA A 25 -4.76 -4.38 -4.99
N LEU A 26 -3.83 -4.62 -4.06
CA LEU A 26 -4.12 -5.26 -2.77
C LEU A 26 -5.10 -4.42 -1.93
N ALA A 27 -4.92 -3.10 -1.91
CA ALA A 27 -5.83 -2.21 -1.21
C ALA A 27 -7.24 -2.18 -1.86
N ARG A 28 -7.33 -2.28 -3.19
CA ARG A 28 -8.62 -2.40 -3.90
C ARG A 28 -9.35 -3.71 -3.59
N MET A 29 -8.60 -4.77 -3.27
CA MET A 29 -9.17 -6.05 -2.82
C MET A 29 -9.58 -6.03 -1.33
N GLY A 30 -9.36 -4.91 -0.62
CA GLY A 30 -9.78 -4.73 0.77
C GLY A 30 -8.70 -5.06 1.83
N ALA A 31 -7.45 -5.28 1.42
CA ALA A 31 -6.37 -5.49 2.38
C ALA A 31 -5.95 -4.19 3.10
N GLN A 32 -5.46 -4.30 4.33
CA GLN A 32 -4.59 -3.28 4.93
C GLN A 32 -3.19 -3.40 4.32
N VAL A 33 -2.63 -2.31 3.82
CA VAL A 33 -1.40 -2.35 3.03
C VAL A 33 -0.33 -1.48 3.66
N LEU A 34 0.77 -2.07 4.11
CA LEU A 34 1.96 -1.36 4.58
C LEU A 34 2.86 -1.08 3.37
N VAL A 35 3.19 0.21 3.16
CA VAL A 35 3.97 0.70 2.02
C VAL A 35 5.40 0.94 2.51
N HIS A 36 6.33 0.06 2.17
CA HIS A 36 7.75 0.25 2.51
C HIS A 36 8.53 0.83 1.33
N TYR A 37 9.47 1.73 1.62
CA TYR A 37 10.33 2.41 0.64
C TYR A 37 11.75 2.55 1.20
N SER A 38 12.76 2.43 0.33
CA SER A 38 14.15 2.76 0.69
C SER A 38 14.45 4.23 0.44
N THR A 39 14.04 4.74 -0.71
CA THR A 39 14.11 6.14 -1.14
C THR A 39 12.77 6.57 -1.75
N GLY A 40 12.49 7.88 -1.75
CA GLY A 40 11.24 8.43 -2.30
C GLY A 40 10.06 8.40 -1.31
N GLU A 41 10.21 9.11 -0.20
CA GLU A 41 9.13 9.28 0.78
C GLU A 41 7.92 10.00 0.19
N GLY A 42 8.15 11.01 -0.68
CA GLY A 42 7.08 11.75 -1.34
C GLY A 42 6.22 10.84 -2.20
N GLU A 43 6.85 9.95 -2.97
CA GLU A 43 6.14 8.98 -3.79
C GLU A 43 5.41 7.94 -2.93
N ALA A 44 6.03 7.46 -1.83
CA ALA A 44 5.36 6.57 -0.89
C ALA A 44 4.10 7.22 -0.26
N ARG A 45 4.17 8.51 0.11
CA ARG A 45 3.03 9.28 0.59
C ARG A 45 1.95 9.44 -0.48
N ALA A 46 2.34 9.68 -1.73
CA ALA A 46 1.39 9.74 -2.84
C ALA A 46 0.63 8.42 -3.02
N VAL A 47 1.31 7.27 -2.87
CA VAL A 47 0.64 5.95 -2.90
C VAL A 47 -0.35 5.79 -1.74
N VAL A 48 0.02 6.17 -0.53
CA VAL A 48 -0.89 6.14 0.64
C VAL A 48 -2.12 7.03 0.41
N ALA A 49 -1.92 8.24 -0.13
CA ALA A 49 -2.99 9.17 -0.45
C ALA A 49 -3.92 8.62 -1.54
N GLU A 50 -3.37 7.98 -2.57
CA GLU A 50 -4.13 7.35 -3.66
C GLU A 50 -4.94 6.13 -3.18
N ILE A 51 -4.41 5.36 -2.24
CA ILE A 51 -5.16 4.28 -1.59
C ILE A 51 -6.37 4.84 -0.83
N GLY A 52 -6.18 6.00 -0.18
CA GLY A 52 -7.22 6.73 0.54
C GLY A 52 -7.65 6.07 1.85
N PRO A 53 -8.43 6.78 2.69
CA PRO A 53 -9.03 6.19 3.88
C PRO A 53 -10.14 5.21 3.46
N ARG A 54 -9.88 3.91 3.56
CA ARG A 54 -10.92 2.88 3.44
C ARG A 54 -11.13 2.20 4.79
N PRO A 55 -12.37 1.83 5.15
CA PRO A 55 -12.65 1.11 6.40
C PRO A 55 -11.79 -0.15 6.58
N ALA A 56 -11.43 -0.80 5.46
CA ALA A 56 -10.63 -2.03 5.42
C ALA A 56 -9.14 -1.81 5.10
N ALA A 57 -8.72 -0.62 4.64
CA ALA A 57 -7.33 -0.38 4.22
C ALA A 57 -6.72 0.77 5.01
N LYS A 58 -5.73 0.45 5.85
CA LYS A 58 -4.83 1.42 6.47
C LYS A 58 -3.48 1.27 5.79
N ALA A 59 -2.97 2.38 5.26
CA ALA A 59 -1.62 2.42 4.73
C ALA A 59 -0.72 3.31 5.58
N ARG A 60 0.46 2.80 5.87
CA ARG A 60 1.50 3.45 6.67
C ARG A 60 2.83 3.21 5.99
N TYR A 61 3.70 4.21 6.07
CA TYR A 61 5.01 4.19 5.46
C TYR A 61 6.09 4.11 6.55
N PHE A 62 7.13 3.31 6.29
CA PHE A 62 8.20 3.01 7.26
C PHE A 62 9.52 2.80 6.51
N ARG A 63 10.64 3.11 7.16
CA ARG A 63 12.01 2.80 6.75
C ARG A 63 12.65 1.99 7.87
N PHE A 64 13.22 0.83 7.56
CA PHE A 64 14.08 0.08 8.51
C PHE A 64 15.38 0.83 8.77
#